data_AF-A0A7M1Q4N4-F1
#
_entry.id   AF-A0A7M1Q4N4-F1
#
_cell.length_a   1.000
_cell.length_b   1.000
_cell.length_c   1.000
_cell.angle_alpha   90.00
_cell.angle_beta   90.00
_cell.angle_gamma   90.00
#
_symmetry.space_group_name_H-M   'P 1'
#
loop_
_entity.id
_entity.type
_entity.pdbx_description
1 polymer ?
#
loop_
_entity_poly.entity_id
_entity_poly.type
_entity_poly.pdbx_seq_one_letter_code
_entity_poly.pdbx_strand_id
1 'polypeptide(L)'
;MEKLKNRDKIFLTITWIFTIVISELPVIILKEVFKVKEVLWFNKVVLVVSIIMLIACLVCSKLKALFSYCMFIVLLKALILFEKSFFFNLFSDSNNFINKYAYMILPRLAIAAVIILFLFIIKKDRHKFFLCKGDINATALPAKFVVDKPTPWKKVGTTMSVYICGITLIFLLLSGIPSINEIANVIPLLPYVIIFAVINSFSENIIYRISFLATLKDFLGNKQALYLTTFVFAMGHYYGAPYGVSGVLMAGFLGWFLSKSILETKGMFWSWTIHFLQDFLIMTFIALGSVVLGGA
;
A
#
# COMPACT_ATOMS: atom_id res chain seq x y z
N MET A 1 -15.09 29.60 -18.30
CA MET A 1 -13.85 28.93 -17.80
C MET A 1 -13.73 28.94 -16.27
N GLU A 2 -14.10 30.03 -15.58
CA GLU A 2 -13.96 30.14 -14.12
C GLU A 2 -14.86 29.18 -13.31
N LYS A 3 -16.13 29.01 -13.72
CA LYS A 3 -17.06 28.02 -13.12
C LYS A 3 -16.59 26.56 -13.27
N LEU A 4 -15.89 26.23 -14.34
CA LEU A 4 -15.29 24.90 -14.54
C LEU A 4 -14.08 24.71 -13.62
N LYS A 5 -13.16 25.68 -13.55
CA LYS A 5 -12.02 25.67 -12.61
C LYS A 5 -12.46 25.57 -11.15
N ASN A 6 -13.55 26.23 -10.77
CA ASN A 6 -14.04 26.20 -9.38
C ASN A 6 -14.70 24.86 -9.02
N ARG A 7 -15.37 24.23 -9.99
CA ARG A 7 -15.91 22.87 -9.84
C ARG A 7 -14.80 21.85 -9.60
N ASP A 8 -13.70 21.96 -10.34
CA ASP A 8 -12.54 21.06 -10.19
C ASP A 8 -11.87 21.21 -8.82
N LYS A 9 -11.79 22.44 -8.29
CA LYS A 9 -11.26 22.70 -6.94
C LYS A 9 -12.12 22.07 -5.84
N ILE A 10 -13.43 22.30 -5.87
CA ILE A 10 -14.34 21.72 -4.86
C ILE A 10 -14.26 20.20 -4.88
N PHE A 11 -14.27 19.61 -6.08
CA PHE A 11 -14.20 18.17 -6.25
C PHE A 11 -12.88 17.58 -5.72
N LEU A 12 -11.76 18.24 -6.01
CA LEU A 12 -10.45 17.87 -5.48
C LEU A 12 -10.43 17.97 -3.94
N THR A 13 -10.94 19.07 -3.38
CA THR A 13 -11.02 19.28 -1.92
C THR A 13 -11.85 18.19 -1.24
N ILE A 14 -13.02 17.86 -1.78
CA ILE A 14 -13.86 16.78 -1.25
C ILE A 14 -13.10 15.46 -1.25
N THR A 15 -12.39 15.15 -2.34
CA THR A 15 -11.64 13.89 -2.45
C THR A 15 -10.49 13.81 -1.45
N TRP A 16 -9.77 14.91 -1.23
CA TRP A 16 -8.72 15.00 -0.22
C TRP A 16 -9.27 14.87 1.19
N ILE A 17 -10.32 15.60 1.54
CA ILE A 17 -10.96 15.51 2.86
C ILE A 17 -11.43 14.08 3.11
N PHE A 18 -12.14 13.48 2.16
CA PHE A 18 -12.60 12.10 2.29
C PHE A 18 -11.42 11.14 2.48
N THR A 19 -10.36 11.26 1.67
CA THR A 19 -9.17 10.41 1.77
C THR A 19 -8.43 10.59 3.11
N ILE A 20 -8.34 11.80 3.64
CA ILE A 20 -7.76 12.07 4.96
C ILE A 20 -8.58 11.37 6.04
N VAL A 21 -9.90 11.50 6.01
CA VAL A 21 -10.82 10.91 7.00
C VAL A 21 -10.73 9.38 7.01
N ILE A 22 -10.59 8.73 5.85
CA ILE A 22 -10.53 7.27 5.76
C ILE A 22 -9.12 6.67 5.98
N SER A 23 -8.10 7.51 6.04
CA SER A 23 -6.70 7.12 6.28
C SER A 23 -6.43 6.79 7.75
N GLU A 24 -5.20 6.39 8.07
CA GLU A 24 -4.77 6.21 9.47
C GLU A 24 -4.48 7.53 10.20
N LEU A 25 -4.46 8.69 9.51
CA LEU A 25 -4.14 9.97 10.15
C LEU A 25 -5.05 10.31 11.34
N PRO A 26 -6.39 10.15 11.27
CA PRO A 26 -7.23 10.41 12.43
C PRO A 26 -6.95 9.45 13.59
N VAL A 27 -6.60 8.19 13.32
CA VAL A 27 -6.21 7.22 14.37
C VAL A 27 -4.92 7.68 15.06
N ILE A 28 -3.93 8.10 14.27
CA ILE A 28 -2.66 8.65 14.77
C ILE A 28 -2.93 9.87 15.65
N ILE A 29 -3.75 10.82 15.19
CA ILE A 29 -4.10 12.01 15.99
C ILE A 29 -4.80 11.63 17.30
N LEU A 30 -5.79 10.73 17.25
CA LEU A 30 -6.50 10.28 18.45
C LEU A 30 -5.58 9.61 19.47
N LYS A 31 -4.67 8.74 19.02
CA LYS A 31 -3.72 8.04 19.91
C LYS A 31 -2.59 8.95 20.40
N GLU A 32 -1.95 9.68 19.50
CA GLU A 32 -0.71 10.40 19.81
C GLU A 32 -0.96 11.77 20.42
N VAL A 33 -2.00 12.47 19.98
CA VAL A 33 -2.33 13.82 20.48
C VAL A 33 -3.35 13.74 21.62
N PHE A 34 -4.45 13.01 21.41
CA PHE A 34 -5.54 12.94 22.39
C PHE A 34 -5.43 11.77 23.37
N LYS A 35 -4.40 10.91 23.24
CA LYS A 35 -4.11 9.78 24.14
C LYS A 35 -5.28 8.79 24.28
N VAL A 36 -6.10 8.65 23.24
CA VAL A 36 -7.18 7.65 23.16
C VAL A 36 -6.55 6.27 23.01
N LYS A 37 -6.70 5.41 24.03
CA LYS A 37 -6.07 4.08 24.07
C LYS A 37 -6.65 3.10 23.04
N GLU A 38 -7.98 3.08 22.89
CA GLU A 38 -8.67 2.15 22.00
C GLU A 38 -9.42 2.86 20.87
N VAL A 39 -9.10 2.49 19.63
CA VAL A 39 -9.67 3.09 18.42
C VAL A 39 -10.16 2.03 17.44
N LEU A 40 -10.42 0.80 17.93
CA LEU A 40 -10.90 -0.31 17.12
C LEU A 40 -12.23 0.01 16.41
N TRP A 41 -13.06 0.86 17.03
CA TRP A 41 -14.30 1.37 16.46
C TRP A 41 -14.10 2.23 15.21
N PHE A 42 -12.91 2.78 15.01
CA PHE A 42 -12.64 3.72 13.92
C PHE A 42 -12.84 3.09 12.54
N ASN A 43 -12.47 1.82 12.35
CA ASN A 43 -12.71 1.14 11.07
C ASN A 43 -14.21 1.01 10.74
N LYS A 44 -15.08 0.86 11.75
CA LYS A 44 -16.53 0.86 11.56
C LYS A 44 -17.03 2.26 11.16
N VAL A 45 -16.50 3.31 11.80
CA VAL A 45 -16.83 4.71 11.45
C VAL A 45 -16.40 5.03 10.03
N VAL A 46 -15.17 4.65 9.63
CA VAL A 46 -14.68 4.83 8.27
C VAL A 46 -15.56 4.11 7.25
N LEU A 47 -16.02 2.89 7.56
CA LEU A 47 -16.97 2.17 6.70
C LEU A 47 -18.29 2.94 6.55
N VAL A 48 -18.89 3.41 7.65
CA VAL A 48 -20.14 4.19 7.62
C VAL A 48 -19.97 5.49 6.81
N VAL A 49 -18.90 6.25 7.05
CA VAL A 49 -18.59 7.48 6.30
C VAL A 49 -18.43 7.17 4.80
N SER A 50 -17.81 6.05 4.46
CA SER A 50 -17.62 5.63 3.07
C SER A 50 -18.94 5.23 2.40
N ILE A 51 -19.86 4.59 3.14
CA ILE A 51 -21.21 4.27 2.65
C ILE A 51 -22.02 5.55 2.43
N ILE A 52 -21.96 6.52 3.35
CA ILE A 52 -22.62 7.82 3.19
C ILE A 52 -22.09 8.54 1.94
N MET A 53 -20.77 8.56 1.76
CA MET A 53 -20.15 9.17 0.58
C MET A 53 -20.54 8.45 -0.71
N LEU A 54 -20.65 7.12 -0.68
CA LEU A 54 -21.12 6.32 -1.80
C LEU A 54 -22.59 6.65 -2.16
N ILE A 55 -23.47 6.76 -1.17
CA ILE A 55 -24.87 7.18 -1.37
C ILE A 55 -24.91 8.60 -1.94
N ALA A 56 -24.08 9.52 -1.43
CA ALA A 56 -23.97 10.87 -1.98
C ALA A 56 -23.53 10.86 -3.45
N CYS A 57 -22.68 9.92 -3.88
CA CYS A 57 -22.32 9.75 -5.30
C CYS A 57 -23.48 9.26 -6.17
N LEU A 58 -24.44 8.50 -5.61
CA LEU A 58 -25.64 8.04 -6.31
C LEU A 58 -26.68 9.15 -6.46
N VAL A 59 -26.86 9.97 -5.43
CA VAL A 59 -27.88 11.03 -5.40
C VAL A 59 -27.39 12.34 -6.06
N CYS A 60 -26.11 12.67 -5.92
CA CYS A 60 -25.53 13.91 -6.42
C CYS A 60 -24.73 13.67 -7.71
N SER A 61 -25.27 14.12 -8.85
CA SER A 61 -24.61 14.00 -10.16
C SER A 61 -23.22 14.64 -10.22
N LYS A 62 -22.93 15.62 -9.36
CA LYS A 62 -21.61 16.26 -9.25
C LYS A 62 -20.55 15.34 -8.64
N LEU A 63 -20.95 14.35 -7.84
CA LEU A 63 -20.04 13.43 -7.14
C LEU A 63 -19.92 12.07 -7.85
N LYS A 64 -20.70 11.82 -8.90
CA LYS A 64 -20.74 10.53 -9.61
C LYS A 64 -19.36 10.00 -10.05
N ALA A 65 -18.41 10.89 -10.37
CA ALA A 65 -17.05 10.50 -10.73
C ALA A 65 -16.29 9.79 -9.58
N LEU A 66 -16.64 10.07 -8.31
CA LEU A 66 -16.05 9.41 -7.13
C LEU A 66 -16.63 8.02 -6.86
N PHE A 67 -17.68 7.61 -7.57
CA PHE A 67 -18.43 6.40 -7.27
C PHE A 67 -17.52 5.16 -7.20
N SER A 68 -16.65 4.97 -8.20
CA SER A 68 -15.74 3.81 -8.22
C SER A 68 -14.73 3.83 -7.07
N TYR A 69 -14.24 5.02 -6.69
CA TYR A 69 -13.35 5.17 -5.55
C TYR A 69 -14.08 4.87 -4.23
N CYS A 70 -15.29 5.41 -4.04
CA CYS A 70 -16.08 5.16 -2.83
C CYS A 70 -16.47 3.69 -2.70
N MET A 71 -16.88 3.03 -3.80
CA MET A 71 -17.13 1.58 -3.84
C MET A 71 -15.91 0.79 -3.41
N PHE A 72 -14.74 1.14 -3.94
CA PHE A 72 -13.48 0.50 -3.56
C PHE A 72 -13.19 0.64 -2.06
N ILE A 73 -13.35 1.84 -1.49
CA ILE A 73 -13.10 2.05 -0.06
C ILE A 73 -14.09 1.29 0.81
N VAL A 74 -15.38 1.29 0.46
CA VAL A 74 -16.41 0.50 1.16
C VAL A 74 -16.05 -0.98 1.12
N LEU A 75 -15.72 -1.52 -0.06
CA LEU A 75 -15.31 -2.90 -0.24
C LEU A 75 -14.07 -3.23 0.61
N LEU A 76 -13.02 -2.42 0.51
CA LEU A 76 -11.78 -2.63 1.25
C LEU A 76 -12.03 -2.66 2.77
N LYS A 77 -12.78 -1.70 3.30
CA LYS A 77 -13.03 -1.60 4.74
C LYS A 77 -13.96 -2.70 5.25
N ALA A 78 -14.95 -3.11 4.46
CA ALA A 78 -15.78 -4.28 4.76
C ALA A 78 -14.95 -5.56 4.80
N LEU A 79 -14.06 -5.77 3.84
CA LEU A 79 -13.16 -6.93 3.78
C LEU A 79 -12.18 -6.96 4.96
N ILE A 80 -11.58 -5.83 5.34
CA ILE A 80 -10.70 -5.74 6.53
C ILE A 80 -11.45 -6.06 7.83
N LEU A 81 -12.70 -5.60 7.96
CA LEU A 81 -13.51 -5.92 9.14
C LEU A 81 -13.90 -7.41 9.18
N PHE A 82 -14.20 -8.02 8.03
CA PHE A 82 -14.52 -9.44 7.92
C PHE A 82 -13.30 -10.33 8.18
N GLU A 83 -12.13 -9.95 7.66
CA GLU A 83 -10.86 -10.67 7.82
C GLU A 83 -10.53 -10.90 9.30
N LYS A 84 -10.59 -9.83 10.11
CA LYS A 84 -10.38 -9.91 11.57
C LYS A 84 -11.29 -10.93 12.27
N SER A 85 -12.53 -11.10 11.80
CA SER A 85 -13.47 -12.04 12.43
C SER A 85 -13.32 -13.48 11.95
N PHE A 86 -12.94 -13.69 10.68
CA PHE A 86 -12.97 -15.02 10.06
C PHE A 86 -11.67 -15.78 10.27
N PHE A 87 -10.52 -15.15 10.00
CA PHE A 87 -9.23 -15.83 10.02
C PHE A 87 -8.68 -16.04 11.43
N PHE A 88 -9.05 -15.19 12.39
CA PHE A 88 -8.69 -15.38 13.81
C PHE A 88 -9.08 -16.77 14.33
N ASN A 89 -10.20 -17.32 13.86
CA ASN A 89 -10.72 -18.62 14.31
C ASN A 89 -10.07 -19.83 13.62
N LEU A 90 -9.35 -19.64 12.50
CA LEU A 90 -8.81 -20.74 11.68
C LEU A 90 -7.37 -21.11 12.05
N PHE A 91 -6.60 -20.20 12.65
CA PHE A 91 -5.14 -20.34 12.82
C PHE A 91 -4.61 -19.96 14.22
N SER A 92 -5.48 -19.87 15.23
CA SER A 92 -5.16 -19.28 16.55
C SER A 92 -4.05 -19.96 17.36
N ASP A 93 -3.64 -21.19 17.04
CA ASP A 93 -2.80 -22.02 17.94
C ASP A 93 -1.49 -22.53 17.34
N SER A 94 -0.70 -21.67 16.67
CA SER A 94 0.60 -22.13 16.16
C SER A 94 1.76 -21.15 16.39
N ASN A 95 2.75 -21.62 17.14
CA ASN A 95 3.94 -20.85 17.54
C ASN A 95 5.08 -20.90 16.50
N ASN A 96 4.93 -21.63 15.39
CA ASN A 96 5.99 -21.71 14.38
C ASN A 96 5.91 -20.52 13.41
N PHE A 97 7.07 -20.10 12.89
CA PHE A 97 7.21 -18.96 11.98
C PHE A 97 6.24 -19.05 10.79
N ILE A 98 6.15 -20.23 10.16
CA ILE A 98 5.37 -20.45 8.94
C ILE A 98 3.90 -20.14 9.16
N ASN A 99 3.28 -20.71 10.20
CA ASN A 99 1.86 -20.53 10.40
C ASN A 99 1.52 -19.12 10.87
N LYS A 100 2.36 -18.52 11.74
CA LYS A 100 2.21 -17.11 12.15
C LYS A 100 2.22 -16.17 10.94
N TYR A 101 3.13 -16.39 9.99
CA TYR A 101 3.22 -15.57 8.78
C TYR A 101 2.13 -15.87 7.77
N ALA A 102 1.75 -17.13 7.60
CA ALA A 102 0.62 -17.52 6.76
C ALA A 102 -0.67 -16.83 7.23
N TYR A 103 -0.91 -16.79 8.54
CA TYR A 103 -2.03 -16.07 9.14
C TYR A 103 -2.04 -14.59 8.79
N MET A 104 -0.88 -13.92 8.76
CA MET A 104 -0.81 -12.49 8.42
C MET A 104 -0.95 -12.20 6.92
N ILE A 105 -0.52 -13.14 6.06
CA ILE A 105 -0.34 -12.89 4.62
C ILE A 105 -1.50 -13.44 3.78
N LEU A 106 -2.01 -14.63 4.09
CA LEU A 106 -3.08 -15.26 3.31
C LEU A 106 -4.38 -14.43 3.29
N PRO A 107 -4.82 -13.78 4.39
CA PRO A 107 -6.00 -12.93 4.33
C PRO A 107 -5.82 -11.74 3.39
N ARG A 108 -4.62 -11.14 3.35
CA ARG A 108 -4.30 -10.05 2.42
C ARG A 108 -4.38 -10.51 0.96
N LEU A 109 -3.94 -11.73 0.67
CA LEU A 109 -4.08 -12.31 -0.66
C LEU A 109 -5.56 -12.50 -1.04
N ALA A 110 -6.39 -12.96 -0.11
CA ALA A 110 -7.83 -13.10 -0.34
C ALA A 110 -8.48 -11.74 -0.62
N ILE A 111 -8.16 -10.71 0.18
CA ILE A 111 -8.62 -9.32 -0.05
C ILE A 111 -8.16 -8.82 -1.42
N ALA A 112 -6.90 -9.03 -1.77
CA ALA A 112 -6.35 -8.63 -3.08
C ALA A 112 -7.06 -9.33 -4.24
N ALA A 113 -7.39 -10.62 -4.11
CA ALA A 113 -8.14 -11.36 -5.12
C ALA A 113 -9.55 -10.77 -5.35
N VAL A 114 -10.28 -10.48 -4.26
CA VAL A 114 -11.61 -9.84 -4.35
C VAL A 114 -11.51 -8.45 -5.00
N ILE A 115 -10.48 -7.67 -4.65
CA ILE A 115 -10.25 -6.35 -5.24
C ILE A 115 -9.90 -6.46 -6.73
N ILE A 116 -9.11 -7.45 -7.15
CA ILE A 116 -8.83 -7.71 -8.57
C ILE A 116 -10.14 -7.99 -9.32
N LEU A 117 -11.01 -8.84 -8.77
CA LEU A 117 -12.33 -9.11 -9.36
C LEU A 117 -13.17 -7.83 -9.49
N PHE A 118 -13.21 -7.02 -8.43
CA PHE A 118 -13.87 -5.71 -8.46
C PHE A 118 -13.30 -4.81 -9.57
N LEU A 119 -11.97 -4.70 -9.69
CA LEU A 119 -11.32 -3.89 -10.73
C LEU A 119 -11.61 -4.42 -12.14
N PHE A 120 -11.69 -5.74 -12.33
CA PHE A 120 -12.13 -6.33 -13.59
C PHE A 120 -13.58 -5.98 -13.92
N ILE A 121 -14.50 -6.00 -12.94
CA ILE A 121 -15.89 -5.61 -13.16
C ILE A 121 -15.99 -4.15 -13.64
N ILE A 122 -15.24 -3.24 -13.01
CA ILE A 122 -15.33 -1.80 -13.35
C ILE A 122 -14.51 -1.39 -14.58
N LYS A 123 -13.33 -1.98 -14.80
CA LYS A 123 -12.41 -1.58 -15.89
C LYS A 123 -12.44 -2.51 -17.10
N LYS A 124 -12.90 -3.75 -16.93
CA LYS A 124 -13.01 -4.81 -17.96
C LYS A 124 -11.71 -5.29 -18.59
N ASP A 125 -10.58 -4.65 -18.28
CA ASP A 125 -9.27 -4.96 -18.87
C ASP A 125 -8.17 -4.72 -17.84
N ARG A 126 -7.34 -5.75 -17.61
CA ARG A 126 -6.18 -5.73 -16.70
C ARG A 126 -5.21 -4.59 -16.97
N HIS A 127 -5.06 -4.19 -18.23
CA HIS A 127 -4.16 -3.10 -18.63
C HIS A 127 -4.68 -1.73 -18.17
N LYS A 128 -6.01 -1.56 -18.04
CA LYS A 128 -6.61 -0.29 -17.59
C LYS A 128 -6.44 -0.03 -16.09
N PHE A 129 -6.18 -1.08 -15.31
CA PHE A 129 -5.83 -0.99 -13.89
C PHE A 129 -4.44 -1.55 -13.58
N PHE A 130 -3.53 -1.56 -14.56
CA PHE A 130 -2.10 -1.83 -14.35
C PHE A 130 -1.75 -3.23 -13.82
N LEU A 131 -2.68 -4.20 -13.87
CA LEU A 131 -2.41 -5.61 -13.56
C LEU A 131 -1.75 -6.29 -14.77
N CYS A 132 -0.59 -5.77 -15.14
CA CYS A 132 0.24 -6.26 -16.22
C CYS A 132 1.69 -5.82 -15.99
N LYS A 133 2.62 -6.35 -16.80
CA LYS A 133 4.04 -5.99 -16.72
C LYS A 133 4.28 -4.51 -16.99
N GLY A 134 3.56 -3.93 -17.95
CA GLY A 134 3.83 -2.59 -18.47
C GLY A 134 5.09 -2.52 -19.33
N ASP A 135 5.45 -1.31 -19.75
CA ASP A 135 6.71 -1.03 -20.44
C ASP A 135 7.82 -0.73 -19.43
N ILE A 136 8.64 -1.75 -19.17
CA ILE A 136 9.75 -1.66 -18.21
C ILE A 136 10.84 -0.66 -18.62
N ASN A 137 10.87 -0.26 -19.91
CA ASN A 137 11.83 0.68 -20.46
C ASN A 137 11.24 2.08 -20.67
N ALA A 138 9.97 2.30 -20.31
CA ALA A 138 9.32 3.60 -20.45
C ALA A 138 10.16 4.71 -19.83
N THR A 139 10.02 5.92 -20.36
CA THR A 139 10.81 7.06 -19.90
C THR A 139 10.29 7.55 -18.55
N ALA A 140 11.14 7.48 -17.51
CA ALA A 140 10.88 8.12 -16.23
C ALA A 140 11.00 9.63 -16.39
N LEU A 141 9.95 10.37 -15.99
CA LEU A 141 9.99 11.82 -16.02
C LEU A 141 10.85 12.35 -14.86
N PRO A 142 11.56 13.48 -15.06
CA PRO A 142 12.37 14.10 -14.02
C PRO A 142 11.64 14.22 -12.70
N ALA A 143 12.32 13.86 -11.62
CA ALA A 143 11.83 13.99 -10.27
C ALA A 143 13.00 14.32 -9.35
N LYS A 144 12.84 15.40 -8.58
CA LYS A 144 13.84 15.89 -7.64
C LYS A 144 14.33 14.75 -6.74
N PHE A 145 15.65 14.67 -6.56
CA PHE A 145 16.34 13.65 -5.76
C PHE A 145 16.36 12.22 -6.35
N VAL A 146 15.72 11.97 -7.50
CA VAL A 146 15.72 10.64 -8.14
C VAL A 146 16.42 10.70 -9.49
N VAL A 147 15.96 11.59 -10.39
CA VAL A 147 16.52 11.72 -11.73
C VAL A 147 16.26 13.11 -12.30
N ASP A 148 17.31 13.76 -12.82
CA ASP A 148 17.23 15.16 -13.28
C ASP A 148 16.83 15.29 -14.75
N LYS A 149 16.97 14.21 -15.54
CA LYS A 149 16.63 14.17 -16.96
C LYS A 149 15.80 12.93 -17.31
N PRO A 150 14.98 12.99 -18.38
CA PRO A 150 14.23 11.83 -18.85
C PRO A 150 15.16 10.62 -19.03
N THR A 151 14.87 9.52 -18.33
CA THR A 151 15.75 8.35 -18.26
C THR A 151 14.91 7.08 -18.29
N PRO A 152 15.32 6.00 -19.00
CA PRO A 152 14.55 4.76 -19.02
C PRO A 152 14.34 4.17 -17.62
N TRP A 153 13.11 3.71 -17.34
CA TRP A 153 12.74 3.06 -16.09
C TRP A 153 13.59 1.83 -15.79
N LYS A 154 14.16 1.17 -16.80
CA LYS A 154 15.11 0.09 -16.59
C LYS A 154 16.35 0.55 -15.81
N LYS A 155 16.89 1.71 -16.14
CA LYS A 155 18.03 2.28 -15.40
C LYS A 155 17.60 2.78 -14.03
N VAL A 156 16.52 3.58 -13.97
CA VAL A 156 16.03 4.17 -12.71
C VAL A 156 15.61 3.08 -11.73
N GLY A 157 14.80 2.12 -12.16
CA GLY A 157 14.30 1.01 -11.37
C GLY A 157 15.41 0.12 -10.84
N THR A 158 16.37 -0.30 -11.67
CA THR A 158 17.51 -1.11 -11.21
C THR A 158 18.38 -0.35 -10.21
N THR A 159 18.75 0.91 -10.50
CA THR A 159 19.55 1.73 -9.58
C THR A 159 18.84 1.95 -8.25
N MET A 160 17.55 2.27 -8.28
CA MET A 160 16.76 2.46 -7.06
C MET A 160 16.52 1.16 -6.31
N SER A 161 16.44 0.01 -6.99
CA SER A 161 16.39 -1.30 -6.32
C SER A 161 17.63 -1.49 -5.45
N VAL A 162 18.82 -1.19 -5.99
CA VAL A 162 20.09 -1.31 -5.23
C VAL A 162 20.12 -0.34 -4.05
N TYR A 163 19.79 0.94 -4.26
CA TYR A 163 19.82 1.92 -3.17
C TYR A 163 18.81 1.63 -2.07
N ILE A 164 17.56 1.33 -2.42
CA ILE A 164 16.50 1.06 -1.44
C ILE A 164 16.82 -0.24 -0.69
N CYS A 165 17.29 -1.30 -1.37
CA CYS A 165 17.72 -2.53 -0.70
C CYS A 165 18.93 -2.31 0.21
N GLY A 166 19.92 -1.53 -0.23
CA GLY A 166 21.09 -1.20 0.58
C GLY A 166 20.74 -0.43 1.85
N ILE A 167 19.90 0.61 1.74
CA ILE A 167 19.43 1.40 2.88
C ILE A 167 18.65 0.51 3.86
N THR A 168 17.73 -0.32 3.35
CA THR A 168 16.95 -1.23 4.19
C THR A 168 17.82 -2.27 4.87
N LEU A 169 18.79 -2.85 4.16
CA LEU A 169 19.75 -3.78 4.75
C LEU A 169 20.57 -3.13 5.86
N ILE A 170 21.07 -1.91 5.65
CA ILE A 170 21.79 -1.16 6.68
C ILE A 170 20.89 -0.95 7.91
N PHE A 171 19.65 -0.52 7.71
CA PHE A 171 18.69 -0.33 8.80
C PHE A 171 18.42 -1.62 9.59
N LEU A 172 18.25 -2.74 8.89
CA LEU A 172 18.04 -4.05 9.49
C LEU A 172 19.29 -4.53 10.28
N LEU A 173 20.48 -4.35 9.73
CA LEU A 173 21.75 -4.68 10.42
C LEU A 173 21.98 -3.81 11.66
N LEU A 174 21.61 -2.53 11.61
CA LEU A 174 21.65 -1.65 12.78
C LEU A 174 20.65 -2.04 13.87
N SER A 175 19.59 -2.77 13.51
CA SER A 175 18.61 -3.32 14.47
C SER A 175 19.11 -4.60 15.14
N GLY A 176 20.05 -5.31 14.52
CA GLY A 176 20.68 -6.50 15.08
C GLY A 176 21.49 -7.26 14.03
N ILE A 177 22.77 -7.52 14.32
CA ILE A 177 23.63 -8.34 13.45
C ILE A 177 23.40 -9.81 13.80
N PRO A 178 22.95 -10.66 12.86
CA PRO A 178 22.72 -12.07 13.11
C PRO A 178 24.04 -12.83 13.30
N SER A 179 24.05 -13.76 14.24
CA SER A 179 25.09 -14.76 14.43
C SER A 179 25.06 -15.83 13.32
N ILE A 180 26.17 -16.55 13.17
CA ILE A 180 26.28 -17.66 12.21
C ILE A 180 25.21 -18.73 12.45
N ASN A 181 24.90 -19.02 13.72
CA ASN A 181 23.89 -20.01 14.09
C ASN A 181 22.48 -19.56 13.68
N GLU A 182 22.13 -18.29 13.86
CA GLU A 182 20.84 -17.74 13.40
C GLU A 182 20.72 -17.82 11.88
N ILE A 183 21.79 -17.49 11.14
CA ILE A 183 21.83 -17.62 9.69
C ILE A 183 21.58 -19.06 9.25
N ALA A 184 22.27 -20.02 9.89
CA ALA A 184 22.10 -21.44 9.57
C ALA A 184 20.66 -21.92 9.80
N ASN A 185 20.00 -21.44 10.85
CA ASN A 185 18.62 -21.79 11.19
C ASN A 185 17.59 -21.23 10.20
N VAL A 186 17.91 -20.16 9.47
CA VAL A 186 16.99 -19.54 8.49
C VAL A 186 17.07 -20.18 7.12
N ILE A 187 18.17 -20.88 6.78
CA ILE A 187 18.32 -21.52 5.45
C ILE A 187 17.11 -22.41 5.09
N PRO A 188 16.59 -23.29 5.99
CA PRO A 188 15.41 -24.10 5.70
C PRO A 188 14.12 -23.28 5.53
N LEU A 189 14.07 -22.05 6.07
CA LEU A 189 12.92 -21.15 6.01
C LEU A 189 12.91 -20.26 4.76
N LEU A 190 14.05 -20.11 4.07
CA LEU A 190 14.16 -19.22 2.89
C LEU A 190 13.10 -19.47 1.81
N PRO A 191 12.72 -20.71 1.45
CA PRO A 191 11.63 -20.93 0.49
C PRO A 191 10.31 -20.30 0.94
N TYR A 192 9.97 -20.40 2.23
CA TYR A 192 8.75 -19.80 2.80
C TYR A 192 8.86 -18.28 2.82
N VAL A 193 10.01 -17.73 3.20
CA VAL A 193 10.28 -16.28 3.18
C VAL A 193 10.08 -15.71 1.77
N ILE A 194 10.58 -16.39 0.74
CA ILE A 194 10.40 -15.97 -0.66
C ILE A 194 8.92 -15.99 -1.04
N ILE A 195 8.20 -17.08 -0.74
CA ILE A 195 6.77 -17.21 -1.05
C ILE A 195 5.97 -16.11 -0.34
N PHE A 196 6.22 -15.89 0.95
CA PHE A 196 5.55 -14.87 1.75
C PHE A 196 5.86 -13.46 1.25
N ALA A 197 7.11 -13.15 0.89
CA ALA A 197 7.49 -11.86 0.33
C ALA A 197 6.81 -11.63 -1.03
N VAL A 198 6.73 -12.65 -1.89
CA VAL A 198 6.01 -12.56 -3.18
C VAL A 198 4.54 -12.26 -2.95
N ILE A 199 3.88 -13.03 -2.09
CA ILE A 199 2.44 -12.90 -1.85
C ILE A 199 2.12 -11.55 -1.19
N ASN A 200 2.89 -11.16 -0.16
CA ASN A 200 2.66 -9.90 0.54
C ASN A 200 2.89 -8.70 -0.37
N SER A 201 4.04 -8.65 -1.04
CA SER A 201 4.39 -7.52 -1.92
C SER A 201 3.41 -7.37 -3.09
N PHE A 202 2.89 -8.48 -3.62
CA PHE A 202 1.83 -8.51 -4.63
C PHE A 202 0.51 -7.98 -4.05
N SER A 203 0.06 -8.54 -2.93
CA SER A 203 -1.22 -8.20 -2.30
C SER A 203 -1.27 -6.71 -1.91
N GLU A 204 -0.21 -6.20 -1.29
CA GLU A 204 -0.11 -4.78 -0.96
C GLU A 204 -0.02 -3.87 -2.19
N ASN A 205 0.58 -4.34 -3.30
CA ASN A 205 0.56 -3.60 -4.56
C ASN A 205 -0.87 -3.40 -5.06
N ILE A 206 -1.68 -4.45 -4.98
CA ILE A 206 -3.10 -4.40 -5.35
C ILE A 206 -3.86 -3.47 -4.40
N ILE A 207 -3.81 -3.74 -3.09
CA ILE A 207 -4.64 -3.10 -2.07
C ILE A 207 -4.32 -1.60 -1.97
N TYR A 208 -3.04 -1.25 -1.84
CA TYR A 208 -2.65 0.11 -1.45
C TYR A 208 -2.17 0.99 -2.59
N ARG A 209 -1.96 0.45 -3.80
CA ARG A 209 -1.42 1.22 -4.94
C ARG A 209 -2.32 1.13 -6.15
N ILE A 210 -2.38 -0.03 -6.79
CA ILE A 210 -3.12 -0.25 -8.04
C ILE A 210 -4.58 0.17 -7.89
N SER A 211 -5.24 -0.23 -6.81
CA SER A 211 -6.67 0.05 -6.63
C SER A 211 -6.98 1.53 -6.44
N PHE A 212 -6.15 2.23 -5.67
CA PHE A 212 -6.23 3.69 -5.53
C PHE A 212 -5.95 4.39 -6.86
N LEU A 213 -4.85 4.05 -7.53
CA LEU A 213 -4.50 4.65 -8.82
C LEU A 213 -5.59 4.39 -9.87
N ALA A 214 -6.05 3.16 -10.02
CA ALA A 214 -7.06 2.79 -11.01
C ALA A 214 -8.41 3.46 -10.77
N THR A 215 -8.78 3.72 -9.52
CA THR A 215 -10.05 4.36 -9.19
C THR A 215 -9.97 5.88 -9.18
N LEU A 216 -8.79 6.49 -8.93
CA LEU A 216 -8.63 7.95 -8.83
C LEU A 216 -8.16 8.63 -10.14
N LYS A 217 -7.31 7.97 -10.95
CA LYS A 217 -6.63 8.65 -12.09
C LYS A 217 -7.60 9.19 -13.14
N ASP A 218 -8.69 8.48 -13.41
CA ASP A 218 -9.56 8.77 -14.54
C ASP A 218 -10.26 10.14 -14.40
N PHE A 219 -10.36 10.67 -13.18
CA PHE A 219 -11.02 11.94 -12.92
C PHE A 219 -10.13 12.99 -12.22
N LEU A 220 -9.09 12.60 -11.45
CA LEU A 220 -8.14 13.57 -10.86
C LEU A 220 -6.86 13.76 -11.68
N GLY A 221 -6.61 12.87 -12.65
CA GLY A 221 -5.34 12.77 -13.34
C GLY A 221 -4.22 12.15 -12.49
N ASN A 222 -3.09 11.90 -13.14
CA ASN A 222 -1.96 11.16 -12.57
C ASN A 222 -1.38 11.80 -11.30
N LYS A 223 -1.22 13.13 -11.28
CA LYS A 223 -0.53 13.84 -10.19
C LYS A 223 -1.28 13.73 -8.86
N GLN A 224 -2.58 13.97 -8.87
CA GLN A 224 -3.40 13.94 -7.64
C GLN A 224 -3.68 12.50 -7.20
N ALA A 225 -3.91 11.57 -8.13
CA ALA A 225 -4.02 10.14 -7.81
C ALA A 225 -2.73 9.62 -7.15
N LEU A 226 -1.55 10.02 -7.65
CA LEU A 226 -0.26 9.70 -7.07
C LEU A 226 -0.14 10.21 -5.62
N TYR A 227 -0.46 11.48 -5.37
CA TYR A 227 -0.35 12.07 -4.04
C TYR A 227 -1.31 11.45 -3.02
N LEU A 228 -2.57 11.22 -3.40
CA LEU A 228 -3.55 10.57 -2.51
C LEU A 228 -3.13 9.13 -2.18
N THR A 229 -2.70 8.36 -3.18
CA THR A 229 -2.19 6.99 -3.00
C THR A 229 -0.98 6.98 -2.06
N THR A 230 -0.03 7.88 -2.31
CA THR A 230 1.17 8.04 -1.47
C THR A 230 0.80 8.38 -0.03
N PHE A 231 -0.12 9.33 0.16
CA PHE A 231 -0.54 9.79 1.48
C PHE A 231 -1.16 8.65 2.29
N VAL A 232 -2.09 7.89 1.71
CA VAL A 232 -2.73 6.76 2.40
C VAL A 232 -1.70 5.69 2.77
N PHE A 233 -0.80 5.35 1.84
CA PHE A 233 0.26 4.39 2.10
C PHE A 233 1.19 4.85 3.22
N ALA A 234 1.64 6.11 3.18
CA ALA A 234 2.53 6.70 4.19
C ALA A 234 1.90 6.69 5.58
N MET A 235 0.67 7.17 5.72
CA MET A 235 -0.03 7.18 7.01
C MET A 235 -0.27 5.77 7.54
N GLY A 236 -0.54 4.81 6.64
CA GLY A 236 -0.69 3.39 6.98
C GLY A 236 0.53 2.77 7.66
N HIS A 237 1.71 3.38 7.53
CA HIS A 237 2.96 2.87 8.07
C HIS A 237 3.41 3.57 9.36
N TYR A 238 2.61 4.46 9.95
CA TYR A 238 2.98 5.11 11.21
C TYR A 238 3.21 4.10 12.35
N TYR A 239 2.40 3.04 12.43
CA TYR A 239 2.59 1.96 13.42
C TYR A 239 3.34 0.75 12.84
N GLY A 240 3.93 0.89 11.65
CA GLY A 240 4.71 -0.17 10.99
C GLY A 240 6.16 -0.21 11.44
N ALA A 241 7.00 -0.89 10.67
CA ALA A 241 8.45 -0.93 10.85
C ALA A 241 9.14 -0.26 9.63
N PRO A 242 9.87 0.86 9.81
CA PRO A 242 10.08 1.60 11.05
C PRO A 242 8.82 2.35 11.53
N TYR A 243 8.73 2.62 12.84
CA TYR A 243 7.56 3.24 13.45
C TYR A 243 7.66 4.77 13.50
N GLY A 244 6.53 5.42 13.69
CA GLY A 244 6.40 6.86 13.87
C GLY A 244 6.65 7.66 12.60
N VAL A 245 7.15 8.89 12.79
CA VAL A 245 7.35 9.86 11.70
C VAL A 245 8.38 9.37 10.69
N SER A 246 9.44 8.69 11.12
CA SER A 246 10.43 8.11 10.21
C SER A 246 9.80 7.06 9.28
N GLY A 247 8.95 6.19 9.84
CA GLY A 247 8.11 5.25 9.09
C GLY A 247 7.30 5.92 8.00
N VAL A 248 6.55 6.97 8.37
CA VAL A 248 5.74 7.76 7.43
C VAL A 248 6.58 8.37 6.31
N LEU A 249 7.75 8.94 6.62
CA LEU A 249 8.60 9.57 5.62
C LEU A 249 9.20 8.55 4.65
N MET A 250 9.72 7.43 5.16
CA MET A 250 10.28 6.35 4.35
C MET A 250 9.21 5.68 3.48
N ALA A 251 8.07 5.32 4.08
CA ALA A 251 6.94 4.76 3.36
C ALA A 251 6.35 5.77 2.37
N GLY A 252 6.34 7.07 2.68
CA GLY A 252 5.90 8.11 1.77
C GLY A 252 6.80 8.20 0.53
N PHE A 253 8.12 8.19 0.70
CA PHE A 253 9.03 8.16 -0.44
C PHE A 253 8.85 6.89 -1.28
N LEU A 254 8.83 5.72 -0.64
CA LEU A 254 8.69 4.43 -1.33
C LEU A 254 7.32 4.35 -2.04
N GLY A 255 6.23 4.68 -1.34
CA GLY A 255 4.88 4.70 -1.88
C GLY A 255 4.73 5.62 -3.09
N TRP A 256 5.33 6.81 -3.04
CA TRP A 256 5.39 7.73 -4.16
C TRP A 256 6.19 7.15 -5.34
N PHE A 257 7.40 6.64 -5.09
CA PHE A 257 8.28 6.15 -6.14
C PHE A 257 7.68 4.94 -6.86
N LEU A 258 7.17 3.97 -6.10
CA LEU A 258 6.53 2.77 -6.65
C LEU A 258 5.24 3.12 -7.40
N SER A 259 4.40 4.00 -6.87
CA SER A 259 3.17 4.45 -7.56
C SER A 259 3.46 5.24 -8.83
N LYS A 260 4.52 6.08 -8.83
CA LYS A 260 5.00 6.77 -10.03
C LYS A 260 5.45 5.76 -11.09
N SER A 261 6.15 4.69 -10.69
CA SER A 261 6.55 3.63 -11.62
C SER A 261 5.35 2.96 -12.30
N ILE A 262 4.24 2.75 -11.57
CA ILE A 262 3.00 2.20 -12.14
C ILE A 262 2.42 3.12 -13.20
N LEU A 263 2.30 4.41 -12.88
CA LEU A 263 1.69 5.39 -13.78
C LEU A 263 2.51 5.59 -15.05
N GLU A 264 3.84 5.62 -14.94
CA GLU A 264 4.73 5.90 -16.06
C GLU A 264 5.01 4.68 -16.94
N THR A 265 5.12 3.48 -16.35
CA THR A 265 5.30 2.23 -17.12
C THR A 265 3.98 1.58 -17.54
N LYS A 266 2.85 2.07 -17.01
CA LYS A 266 1.50 1.49 -17.20
C LYS A 266 1.42 0.01 -16.78
N GLY A 267 2.20 -0.40 -15.79
CA GLY A 267 2.19 -1.75 -15.24
C GLY A 267 2.90 -1.83 -13.90
N MET A 268 2.79 -2.98 -13.24
CA MET A 268 3.23 -3.12 -11.86
C MET A 268 4.65 -3.67 -11.69
N PHE A 269 5.38 -3.95 -12.78
CA PHE A 269 6.66 -4.67 -12.71
C PHE A 269 7.67 -4.04 -11.73
N TRP A 270 7.99 -2.74 -11.89
CA TRP A 270 8.96 -2.06 -11.02
C TRP A 270 8.43 -1.89 -9.60
N SER A 271 7.16 -1.49 -9.47
CA SER A 271 6.48 -1.37 -8.18
C SER A 271 6.55 -2.67 -7.38
N TRP A 272 6.22 -3.79 -8.00
CA TRP A 272 6.20 -5.11 -7.38
C TRP A 272 7.61 -5.64 -7.12
N THR A 273 8.50 -5.58 -8.10
CA THR A 273 9.87 -6.11 -7.97
C THR A 273 10.63 -5.44 -6.83
N ILE A 274 10.58 -4.10 -6.76
CA ILE A 274 11.27 -3.36 -5.70
C ILE A 274 10.64 -3.67 -4.34
N HIS A 275 9.31 -3.74 -4.27
CA HIS A 275 8.62 -4.06 -3.03
C HIS A 275 8.92 -5.49 -2.55
N PHE A 276 8.94 -6.46 -3.46
CA PHE A 276 9.32 -7.85 -3.19
C PHE A 276 10.73 -7.94 -2.58
N LEU A 277 11.70 -7.22 -3.14
CA LEU A 277 13.07 -7.23 -2.61
C LEU A 277 13.12 -6.67 -1.18
N GLN A 278 12.30 -5.66 -0.87
CA GLN A 278 12.17 -5.12 0.49
C GLN A 278 11.58 -6.15 1.45
N ASP A 279 10.44 -6.74 1.07
CA ASP A 279 9.75 -7.75 1.89
C ASP A 279 10.65 -8.97 2.12
N PHE A 280 11.41 -9.40 1.09
CA PHE A 280 12.34 -10.50 1.22
C PHE A 280 13.42 -10.21 2.28
N LEU A 281 14.03 -9.02 2.26
CA LEU A 281 15.01 -8.64 3.27
C LEU A 281 14.40 -8.57 4.67
N ILE A 282 13.28 -7.87 4.81
CA ILE A 282 12.60 -7.67 6.11
C ILE A 282 12.17 -9.01 6.69
N MET A 283 11.50 -9.86 5.90
CA MET A 283 11.03 -11.17 6.36
C MET A 283 12.19 -12.13 6.66
N THR A 284 13.32 -12.02 5.95
CA THR A 284 14.54 -12.77 6.31
C THR A 284 15.04 -12.37 7.70
N PHE A 285 15.12 -11.06 7.99
CA PHE A 285 15.57 -10.57 9.29
C PHE A 285 14.59 -10.88 10.44
N ILE A 286 13.29 -10.98 10.14
CA ILE A 286 12.34 -11.45 11.14
C ILE A 286 12.45 -12.96 11.35
N ALA A 287 12.71 -13.74 10.29
CA ALA A 287 12.99 -15.18 10.41
C ALA A 287 14.27 -15.44 11.23
N LEU A 288 15.26 -14.55 11.13
CA LEU A 288 16.48 -14.56 11.94
C LEU A 288 16.23 -14.23 13.42
N GLY A 289 15.06 -13.66 13.76
CA GLY A 289 14.77 -13.15 15.11
C GLY A 289 15.43 -11.80 15.43
N SER A 290 16.20 -11.23 14.49
CA SER A 290 16.92 -9.96 14.66
C SER A 290 16.02 -8.72 14.60
N VAL A 291 14.78 -8.88 14.12
CA VAL A 291 13.75 -7.83 14.10
C VAL A 291 12.45 -8.38 14.64
N VAL A 292 11.90 -7.72 15.65
CA VAL A 292 10.53 -7.95 16.12
C VAL A 292 9.60 -6.98 15.39
N LEU A 293 8.50 -7.50 14.84
CA LEU A 293 7.44 -6.66 14.28
C LEU A 293 6.93 -5.71 15.38
N GLY A 294 7.10 -4.41 15.19
CA GLY A 294 6.47 -3.41 16.05
C GLY A 294 4.96 -3.37 15.80
N GLY A 295 4.17 -3.28 16.88
CA GLY A 295 2.76 -2.89 16.79
C GLY A 295 1.76 -3.97 16.38
N ALA A 296 1.88 -5.19 16.91
CA ALA A 296 0.74 -6.09 17.05
C ALA A 296 -0.01 -5.79 18.35
#